data_AF-A0A496UJK8-F1
#
_entry.id   AF-A0A496UJK8-F1
#
_cell.length_a   1.000
_cell.length_b   1.000
_cell.length_c   1.000
_cell.angle_alpha   90.00
_cell.angle_beta   90.00
_cell.angle_gamma   90.00
#
_symmetry.space_group_name_H-M   'P 1'
#
loop_
_entity.id
_entity.type
_entity.pdbx_description
1 polymer ?
#
loop_
_entity_poly.entity_id
_entity_poly.type
_entity_poly.pdbx_seq_one_letter_code
_entity_poly.pdbx_strand_id
1 'polypeptide(L)'
;MLDGDLITYWNNPGGSVCSNDVMGFYQMLERTGPKKKLYLFLKSNGGNGQASLRIVSLLRRYCDELVALIPLECASAATMIALGADKLIMGPMAYLTAVDTSITHKLSPVDRDNNRVSVSLDALNRVIKLWRDEKDSHTDNPYQSLFQHIHPLVIGDADRSNSLSVKLSRDILSFHIEDGAAIEKISHALNTWYPSHSYPIILREAQAVGLNAVEMDSETHDLLLDLNEVYSEMGQRATTDFDTSKYHNNEILNIIETKNLQLYYQVDKDWQYITEERRWKGLNDNSGWRKLELEKGKVSKSRFHIS
;
A
#
# COMPACT_ATOMS: atom_id res chain seq x y z
N MET A 1 -15.16 22.30 -5.59
CA MET A 1 -14.76 22.33 -4.15
C MET A 1 -15.44 21.24 -3.31
N LEU A 2 -14.66 20.55 -2.45
CA LEU A 2 -15.13 19.48 -1.57
C LEU A 2 -16.02 20.00 -0.43
N ASP A 3 -17.04 19.23 -0.05
CA ASP A 3 -18.01 19.55 1.01
C ASP A 3 -17.67 18.94 2.38
N GLY A 4 -16.42 18.53 2.59
CA GLY A 4 -15.93 17.87 3.80
C GLY A 4 -14.44 18.10 4.02
N ASP A 5 -13.93 17.59 5.14
CA ASP A 5 -12.49 17.68 5.45
C ASP A 5 -11.69 16.72 4.57
N LEU A 6 -10.46 17.11 4.24
CA LEU A 6 -9.51 16.33 3.48
C LEU A 6 -8.37 15.86 4.40
N ILE A 7 -8.09 14.57 4.34
CA ILE A 7 -6.82 13.99 4.77
C ILE A 7 -6.09 13.51 3.52
N THR A 8 -4.83 13.87 3.38
CA THR A 8 -3.95 13.33 2.36
C THR A 8 -3.10 12.22 2.95
N TYR A 9 -2.96 11.13 2.20
CA TYR A 9 -1.98 10.10 2.42
C TYR A 9 -1.20 9.83 1.12
N TRP A 10 0.08 10.21 1.14
CA TRP A 10 0.95 10.17 -0.01
C TRP A 10 2.24 9.41 0.33
N ASN A 11 2.67 8.52 -0.57
CA ASN A 11 3.97 7.87 -0.48
C ASN A 11 4.81 8.17 -1.72
N ASN A 12 6.10 8.42 -1.51
CA ASN A 12 7.07 8.39 -2.59
C ASN A 12 7.31 6.94 -3.06
N PRO A 13 8.03 6.70 -4.17
CA PRO A 13 8.28 5.35 -4.66
C PRO A 13 8.99 4.39 -3.68
N GLY A 14 9.77 4.92 -2.74
CA GLY A 14 10.43 4.14 -1.67
C GLY A 14 9.62 4.02 -0.38
N GLY A 15 8.50 4.74 -0.27
CA GLY A 15 7.57 4.71 0.85
C GLY A 15 6.59 3.54 0.76
N SER A 16 5.95 3.23 1.88
CA SER A 16 4.97 2.15 1.93
C SER A 16 3.97 2.33 3.08
N VAL A 17 2.79 1.73 2.91
CA VAL A 17 1.80 1.56 3.96
C VAL A 17 2.38 0.69 5.08
N CYS A 18 2.48 1.24 6.27
CA CYS A 18 3.07 0.55 7.41
C CYS A 18 2.31 0.79 8.72
N SER A 19 2.59 -0.03 9.73
CA SER A 19 1.92 0.03 11.03
C SER A 19 2.06 1.38 11.74
N ASN A 20 3.13 2.14 11.44
CA ASN A 20 3.40 3.44 12.04
C ASN A 20 2.48 4.54 11.49
N ASP A 21 1.99 4.37 10.25
CA ASP A 21 1.06 5.33 9.63
C ASP A 21 -0.24 5.43 10.43
N VAL A 22 -0.67 4.36 11.11
CA VAL A 22 -1.90 4.33 11.93
C VAL A 22 -1.89 5.44 13.00
N MET A 23 -0.74 5.66 13.64
CA MET A 23 -0.60 6.73 14.64
C MET A 23 -0.59 8.12 13.99
N GLY A 24 -0.07 8.24 12.77
CA GLY A 24 -0.15 9.46 12.00
C GLY A 24 -1.59 9.80 11.61
N PHE A 25 -2.35 8.82 11.12
CA PHE A 25 -3.79 8.97 10.88
C PHE A 25 -4.55 9.36 12.14
N TYR A 26 -4.25 8.74 13.28
CA TYR A 26 -4.88 9.12 14.56
C TYR A 26 -4.65 10.59 14.90
N GLN A 27 -3.44 11.13 14.72
CA GLN A 27 -3.17 12.55 14.94
C GLN A 27 -3.97 13.46 13.99
N MET A 28 -4.13 13.08 12.73
CA MET A 28 -4.97 13.84 11.79
C MET A 28 -6.42 13.86 12.25
N LEU A 29 -6.94 12.70 12.64
CA LEU A 29 -8.32 12.54 13.06
C LEU A 29 -8.64 13.21 14.39
N GLU A 30 -7.70 13.23 15.34
CA GLU A 30 -7.83 14.02 16.58
C GLU A 30 -7.83 15.53 16.29
N ARG A 31 -7.10 15.96 15.26
CA ARG A 31 -7.06 17.37 14.85
C ARG A 31 -8.36 17.80 14.17
N THR A 32 -8.92 16.96 13.29
CA THR A 32 -10.17 17.28 12.59
C THR A 32 -11.41 17.03 13.45
N GLY A 33 -11.35 16.05 14.35
CA GLY A 33 -12.49 15.50 15.07
C GLY A 33 -13.41 14.64 14.19
N PRO A 34 -14.47 14.03 14.75
CA PRO A 34 -15.45 13.26 13.99
C PRO A 34 -16.18 14.11 12.94
N LYS A 35 -16.48 13.50 11.78
CA LYS A 35 -17.11 14.15 10.62
C LYS A 35 -18.27 13.32 10.09
N LYS A 36 -19.23 13.97 9.46
CA LYS A 36 -20.22 13.23 8.65
C LYS A 36 -19.58 12.64 7.39
N LYS A 37 -18.70 13.42 6.76
CA LYS A 37 -18.05 13.06 5.50
C LYS A 37 -16.58 13.43 5.54
N LEU A 38 -15.74 12.48 5.16
CA LEU A 38 -14.28 12.63 5.13
C LEU A 38 -13.76 12.24 3.75
N TYR A 39 -12.95 13.11 3.16
CA TYR A 39 -12.23 12.83 1.92
C TYR A 39 -10.81 12.35 2.24
N LEU A 40 -10.38 11.31 1.55
CA LEU A 40 -9.05 10.75 1.68
C LEU A 40 -8.35 10.75 0.32
N PHE A 41 -7.40 11.66 0.12
CA PHE A 41 -6.51 11.58 -1.03
C PHE A 41 -5.51 10.43 -0.82
N LEU A 42 -5.51 9.45 -1.73
CA LEU A 42 -4.64 8.29 -1.71
C LEU A 42 -3.70 8.27 -2.92
N LYS A 43 -2.40 8.21 -2.63
CA LYS A 43 -1.35 7.92 -3.61
C LYS A 43 -0.29 7.04 -2.96
N SER A 44 -0.18 5.77 -3.35
CA SER A 44 0.78 4.84 -2.74
C SER A 44 0.98 3.57 -3.58
N ASN A 45 2.21 3.04 -3.52
CA ASN A 45 2.61 1.77 -4.14
C ASN A 45 2.29 0.53 -3.28
N GLY A 46 1.58 0.70 -2.16
CA GLY A 46 1.18 -0.39 -1.29
C GLY A 46 2.08 -0.58 -0.08
N GLY A 47 2.15 -1.81 0.45
CA GLY A 47 2.81 -2.10 1.71
C GLY A 47 2.07 -3.17 2.52
N ASN A 48 1.79 -2.90 3.78
CA ASN A 48 1.21 -3.85 4.70
C ASN A 48 -0.34 -3.80 4.74
N GLY A 49 -0.99 -4.89 4.33
CA GLY A 49 -2.45 -4.99 4.35
C GLY A 49 -3.09 -4.93 5.76
N GLN A 50 -2.40 -5.41 6.79
CA GLN A 50 -2.92 -5.31 8.18
C GLN A 50 -2.91 -3.87 8.68
N ALA A 51 -1.90 -3.08 8.30
CA ALA A 51 -1.88 -1.65 8.56
C ALA A 51 -3.07 -0.96 7.86
N SER A 52 -3.43 -1.40 6.65
CA SER A 52 -4.59 -0.89 5.91
C SER A 52 -5.90 -1.12 6.67
N LEU A 53 -6.13 -2.34 7.18
CA LEU A 53 -7.29 -2.63 8.03
C LEU A 53 -7.33 -1.74 9.28
N ARG A 54 -6.18 -1.52 9.93
CA ARG A 54 -6.09 -0.65 11.12
C ARG A 54 -6.41 0.80 10.79
N ILE A 55 -5.91 1.30 9.65
CA ILE A 55 -6.21 2.66 9.15
C ILE A 55 -7.70 2.80 8.86
N VAL A 56 -8.30 1.88 8.09
CA VAL A 56 -9.73 1.93 7.76
C VAL A 56 -10.60 1.84 9.01
N SER A 57 -10.31 0.89 9.90
CA SER A 57 -11.03 0.75 11.17
C SER A 57 -11.00 2.03 11.99
N LEU A 58 -9.87 2.74 11.99
CA LEU A 58 -9.75 4.03 12.65
C LEU A 58 -10.56 5.12 11.94
N LEU A 59 -10.43 5.26 10.62
CA LEU A 59 -11.21 6.22 9.82
C LEU A 59 -12.71 6.07 10.05
N ARG A 60 -13.21 4.82 10.07
CA ARG A 60 -14.62 4.46 10.31
C ARG A 60 -15.15 4.84 11.69
N ARG A 61 -14.26 5.11 12.66
CA ARG A 61 -14.68 5.63 13.98
C ARG A 61 -14.84 7.15 13.99
N TYR A 62 -14.31 7.84 12.99
CA TYR A 62 -14.29 9.29 12.89
C TYR A 62 -15.10 9.82 11.70
N CYS A 63 -15.68 8.96 10.87
CA CYS A 63 -16.58 9.40 9.80
C CYS A 63 -17.74 8.43 9.53
N ASP A 64 -18.87 9.00 9.11
CA ASP A 64 -20.03 8.22 8.63
C ASP A 64 -19.84 7.81 7.16
N GLU A 65 -19.44 8.76 6.32
CA GLU A 65 -19.11 8.58 4.90
C GLU A 65 -17.63 8.86 4.65
N LEU A 66 -16.91 7.88 4.11
CA LEU A 66 -15.53 7.97 3.66
C LEU A 66 -15.50 7.97 2.13
N VAL A 67 -14.86 8.97 1.53
CA VAL A 67 -14.68 9.08 0.08
C VAL A 67 -13.19 9.06 -0.26
N ALA A 68 -12.76 8.07 -1.05
CA ALA A 68 -11.39 7.98 -1.53
C ALA A 68 -11.22 8.81 -2.81
N LEU A 69 -10.31 9.78 -2.80
CA LEU A 69 -9.88 10.55 -3.97
C LEU A 69 -8.59 9.92 -4.50
N ILE A 70 -8.63 9.42 -5.72
CA ILE A 70 -7.52 8.69 -6.32
C ILE A 70 -7.17 9.36 -7.65
N PRO A 71 -6.26 10.34 -7.67
CA PRO A 71 -5.86 10.99 -8.92
C PRO A 71 -4.80 10.18 -9.70
N LEU A 72 -4.06 9.28 -9.02
CA LEU A 72 -2.88 8.58 -9.52
C LEU A 72 -2.86 7.12 -9.04
N GLU A 73 -1.68 6.56 -8.73
CA GLU A 73 -1.52 5.17 -8.34
C GLU A 73 -2.03 4.86 -6.92
N CYS A 74 -2.79 3.78 -6.79
CA CYS A 74 -3.28 3.27 -5.50
C CYS A 74 -3.16 1.74 -5.48
N ALA A 75 -1.96 1.24 -5.21
CA ALA A 75 -1.62 -0.17 -5.36
C ALA A 75 -1.71 -0.97 -4.05
N SER A 76 -2.07 -2.25 -4.17
CA SER A 76 -1.94 -3.29 -3.13
C SER A 76 -2.57 -2.86 -1.80
N ALA A 77 -1.78 -2.66 -0.73
CA ALA A 77 -2.28 -2.18 0.55
C ALA A 77 -3.06 -0.84 0.44
N ALA A 78 -2.67 0.06 -0.46
CA ALA A 78 -3.41 1.29 -0.69
C ALA A 78 -4.79 1.01 -1.31
N THR A 79 -4.88 0.04 -2.22
CA THR A 79 -6.17 -0.46 -2.73
C THR A 79 -7.03 -0.96 -1.57
N MET A 80 -6.46 -1.71 -0.61
CA MET A 80 -7.20 -2.14 0.58
C MET A 80 -7.72 -0.95 1.41
N ILE A 81 -6.96 0.14 1.56
CA ILE A 81 -7.48 1.36 2.22
C ILE A 81 -8.67 1.93 1.42
N ALA A 82 -8.55 1.99 0.08
CA ALA A 82 -9.61 2.48 -0.79
C ALA A 82 -10.88 1.60 -0.75
N LEU A 83 -10.75 0.29 -0.56
CA LEU A 83 -11.90 -0.62 -0.33
C LEU A 83 -12.67 -0.28 0.95
N GLY A 84 -12.06 0.44 1.88
CA GLY A 84 -12.73 0.91 3.08
C GLY A 84 -13.65 2.11 2.86
N ALA A 85 -13.61 2.75 1.68
CA ALA A 85 -14.37 3.95 1.35
C ALA A 85 -15.72 3.61 0.69
N ASP A 86 -16.74 4.39 1.02
CA ASP A 86 -18.09 4.26 0.47
C ASP A 86 -18.18 4.63 -1.01
N LYS A 87 -17.22 5.44 -1.47
CA LYS A 87 -17.11 5.90 -2.86
C LYS A 87 -15.65 6.11 -3.22
N LEU A 88 -15.28 5.68 -4.42
CA LEU A 88 -14.00 6.00 -5.05
C LEU A 88 -14.24 7.04 -6.14
N ILE A 89 -13.53 8.16 -6.06
CA ILE A 89 -13.51 9.18 -7.11
C ILE A 89 -12.14 9.08 -7.78
N MET A 90 -12.12 8.59 -9.01
CA MET A 90 -10.90 8.24 -9.74
C MET A 90 -10.61 9.27 -10.83
N GLY A 91 -9.39 9.79 -10.85
CA GLY A 91 -8.87 10.63 -11.92
C GLY A 91 -8.58 9.83 -13.20
N PRO A 92 -8.34 10.51 -14.34
CA PRO A 92 -8.08 9.86 -15.62
C PRO A 92 -6.80 9.01 -15.65
N MET A 93 -5.82 9.30 -14.79
CA MET A 93 -4.56 8.54 -14.64
C MET A 93 -4.62 7.51 -13.50
N ALA A 94 -5.75 7.41 -12.83
CA ALA A 94 -5.87 6.60 -11.62
C ALA A 94 -5.99 5.12 -11.94
N TYR A 95 -5.34 4.30 -11.11
CA TYR A 95 -5.51 2.86 -11.15
C TYR A 95 -5.36 2.26 -9.75
N LEU A 96 -6.16 1.23 -9.50
CA LEU A 96 -5.95 0.31 -8.39
C LEU A 96 -5.07 -0.86 -8.85
N THR A 97 -4.63 -1.72 -7.95
CA THR A 97 -4.02 -2.99 -8.35
C THR A 97 -4.63 -4.15 -7.58
N ALA A 98 -4.29 -5.38 -7.97
CA ALA A 98 -4.65 -6.55 -7.22
C ALA A 98 -4.08 -6.49 -5.79
N VAL A 99 -4.76 -7.17 -4.87
CA VAL A 99 -4.37 -7.25 -3.45
C VAL A 99 -3.92 -8.66 -3.08
N ASP A 100 -3.74 -9.54 -4.07
CA ASP A 100 -3.10 -10.84 -3.88
C ASP A 100 -1.71 -10.67 -3.23
N THR A 101 -1.28 -11.67 -2.47
CA THR A 101 -0.02 -11.56 -1.75
C THR A 101 1.00 -12.58 -2.24
N SER A 102 2.25 -12.13 -2.22
CA SER A 102 3.41 -12.97 -2.40
C SER A 102 4.31 -12.85 -1.17
N ILE A 103 5.09 -13.88 -0.89
CA ILE A 103 5.97 -13.91 0.27
C ILE A 103 7.43 -14.13 -0.11
N THR A 104 8.30 -13.39 0.56
CA THR A 104 9.75 -13.64 0.53
C THR A 104 10.15 -14.29 1.85
N HIS A 105 10.25 -15.62 1.84
CA HIS A 105 10.52 -16.43 3.02
C HIS A 105 12.02 -16.74 3.19
N LYS A 106 12.47 -17.08 4.41
CA LYS A 106 13.85 -17.52 4.69
C LYS A 106 14.27 -18.82 4.00
N LEU A 107 13.31 -19.51 3.38
CA LEU A 107 13.51 -20.73 2.60
C LEU A 107 13.04 -20.54 1.14
N SER A 108 12.75 -19.31 0.72
CA SER A 108 12.47 -19.00 -0.67
C SER A 108 13.68 -19.32 -1.56
N PRO A 109 13.45 -19.66 -2.84
CA PRO A 109 14.51 -19.76 -3.85
C PRO A 109 15.33 -18.48 -3.91
N VAL A 110 16.56 -18.60 -4.40
CA VAL A 110 17.43 -17.46 -4.68
C VAL A 110 17.62 -17.29 -6.19
N ASP A 111 17.69 -16.05 -6.64
CA ASP A 111 18.02 -15.72 -8.02
C ASP A 111 19.54 -15.74 -8.28
N ARG A 112 19.95 -15.34 -9.49
CA ARG A 112 21.37 -15.30 -9.89
C ARG A 112 22.21 -14.31 -9.08
N ASP A 113 21.56 -13.29 -8.51
CA ASP A 113 22.19 -12.25 -7.72
C ASP A 113 22.12 -12.55 -6.21
N ASN A 114 21.72 -13.78 -5.85
CA ASN A 114 21.57 -14.27 -4.49
C ASN A 114 20.48 -13.54 -3.68
N ASN A 115 19.52 -12.92 -4.36
CA ASN A 115 18.34 -12.34 -3.73
C ASN A 115 17.26 -13.41 -3.58
N ARG A 116 16.49 -13.33 -2.49
CA ARG A 116 15.35 -14.23 -2.28
C ARG A 116 14.22 -13.85 -3.21
N VAL A 117 13.71 -14.84 -3.94
CA VAL A 117 12.59 -14.68 -4.86
C VAL A 117 11.28 -14.75 -4.08
N SER A 118 10.37 -13.81 -4.37
CA SER A 118 9.02 -13.85 -3.82
C SER A 118 8.22 -14.98 -4.46
N VAL A 119 7.44 -15.70 -3.65
CA VAL A 119 6.59 -16.81 -4.09
C VAL A 119 5.14 -16.42 -3.84
N SER A 120 4.31 -16.43 -4.89
CA SER A 120 2.85 -16.26 -4.77
C SER A 120 2.14 -17.61 -4.84
N LEU A 121 1.04 -17.74 -4.10
CA LEU A 121 0.20 -18.93 -4.17
C LEU A 121 -0.43 -19.08 -5.56
N ASP A 122 -0.81 -17.97 -6.19
CA ASP A 122 -1.40 -17.98 -7.53
C ASP A 122 -0.45 -18.60 -8.56
N ALA A 123 0.85 -18.24 -8.55
CA ALA A 123 1.83 -18.83 -9.44
C ALA A 123 1.97 -20.35 -9.24
N LEU A 124 1.99 -20.81 -7.98
CA LEU A 124 2.02 -22.24 -7.66
C LEU A 124 0.77 -22.95 -8.19
N ASN A 125 -0.41 -22.38 -7.99
CA ASN A 125 -1.66 -22.93 -8.46
C ASN A 125 -1.75 -22.97 -9.99
N ARG A 126 -1.21 -21.96 -10.69
CA ARG A 126 -1.13 -21.97 -12.16
C ARG A 126 -0.22 -23.08 -12.68
N VAL A 127 0.93 -23.32 -12.05
CA VAL A 127 1.80 -24.46 -12.41
C VAL A 127 1.08 -25.79 -12.21
N ILE A 128 0.39 -25.97 -11.07
CA ILE A 128 -0.39 -27.18 -10.79
C ILE A 128 -1.53 -27.35 -11.80
N LYS A 129 -2.20 -26.25 -12.17
CA LYS A 129 -3.28 -26.26 -13.17
C LYS A 129 -2.74 -26.68 -14.54
N LEU A 130 -1.66 -26.06 -15.02
CA LEU A 130 -1.03 -26.43 -16.30
C LEU A 130 -0.62 -27.90 -16.34
N TRP A 131 -0.03 -28.41 -15.26
CA TRP A 131 0.31 -29.84 -15.15
C TRP A 131 -0.92 -30.73 -15.33
N ARG A 132 -2.03 -30.39 -14.66
CA ARG A 132 -3.28 -31.16 -14.72
C ARG A 132 -3.94 -31.09 -16.10
N ASP A 133 -3.89 -29.92 -16.74
CA ASP A 133 -4.50 -29.68 -18.05
C ASP A 133 -3.72 -30.39 -19.18
N GLU A 134 -2.41 -30.60 -19.04
CA GLU A 134 -1.55 -31.23 -20.06
C GLU A 134 -1.48 -32.77 -20.00
N LYS A 135 -2.02 -33.45 -18.98
CA LYS A 135 -1.78 -34.90 -18.79
C LYS A 135 -3.05 -35.77 -18.73
N ASP A 136 -3.00 -36.89 -19.45
CA ASP A 136 -3.92 -38.02 -19.32
C ASP A 136 -3.74 -38.72 -17.94
N SER A 137 -4.70 -38.45 -17.05
CA SER A 137 -5.24 -39.19 -15.89
C SER A 137 -4.38 -40.08 -14.95
N HIS A 138 -3.06 -40.25 -15.11
CA HIS A 138 -2.31 -41.27 -14.33
C HIS A 138 -0.92 -40.86 -13.78
N THR A 139 -0.64 -39.58 -13.50
CA THR A 139 0.68 -39.20 -12.94
C THR A 139 0.67 -38.74 -11.48
N ASP A 140 1.83 -38.99 -10.85
CA ASP A 140 2.25 -38.68 -9.49
C ASP A 140 1.92 -37.26 -8.97
N ASN A 141 1.99 -37.13 -7.65
CA ASN A 141 1.75 -35.89 -6.91
C ASN A 141 2.69 -34.74 -7.39
N PRO A 142 2.15 -33.64 -7.98
CA PRO A 142 2.97 -32.54 -8.51
C PRO A 142 3.78 -31.81 -7.43
N TYR A 143 3.33 -31.89 -6.16
CA TYR A 143 4.05 -31.29 -5.05
C TYR A 143 5.42 -31.93 -4.83
N GLN A 144 5.60 -33.23 -5.12
CA GLN A 144 6.88 -33.89 -4.93
C GLN A 144 7.97 -33.27 -5.80
N SER A 145 7.64 -32.92 -7.05
CA SER A 145 8.55 -32.21 -7.95
C SER A 145 8.75 -30.75 -7.52
N LEU A 146 7.69 -30.06 -7.11
CA LEU A 146 7.79 -28.66 -6.65
C LEU A 146 8.63 -28.52 -5.39
N PHE A 147 8.57 -29.48 -4.45
CA PHE A 147 9.33 -29.46 -3.21
C PHE A 147 10.84 -29.53 -3.39
N GLN A 148 11.31 -29.97 -4.57
CA GLN A 148 12.74 -29.92 -4.92
C GLN A 148 13.22 -28.50 -5.23
N HIS A 149 12.29 -27.59 -5.55
CA HIS A 149 12.60 -26.21 -5.94
C HIS A 149 12.10 -25.18 -4.92
N ILE A 150 10.98 -25.46 -4.25
CA ILE A 150 10.32 -24.56 -3.31
C ILE A 150 10.05 -25.32 -2.02
N HIS A 151 10.64 -24.87 -0.92
CA HIS A 151 10.50 -25.53 0.36
C HIS A 151 9.01 -25.57 0.81
N PRO A 152 8.47 -26.68 1.33
CA PRO A 152 7.05 -26.82 1.70
C PRO A 152 6.51 -25.72 2.63
N LEU A 153 7.33 -25.27 3.60
CA LEU A 153 6.97 -24.13 4.47
C LEU A 153 6.69 -22.82 3.72
N VAL A 154 7.34 -22.60 2.57
CA VAL A 154 7.07 -21.44 1.71
C VAL A 154 5.69 -21.56 1.08
N ILE A 155 5.30 -22.76 0.65
CA ILE A 155 3.96 -23.00 0.11
C ILE A 155 2.89 -22.78 1.18
N GLY A 156 3.10 -23.33 2.38
CA GLY A 156 2.19 -23.14 3.51
C GLY A 156 2.06 -21.68 3.95
N ASP A 157 3.16 -20.94 4.01
CA ASP A 157 3.10 -19.51 4.33
C ASP A 157 2.50 -18.66 3.20
N ALA A 158 2.68 -19.05 1.93
CA ALA A 158 2.04 -18.38 0.80
C ALA A 158 0.52 -18.56 0.84
N ASP A 159 0.04 -19.77 1.16
CA ASP A 159 -1.38 -20.06 1.39
C ASP A 159 -1.96 -19.23 2.55
N ARG A 160 -1.25 -19.18 3.68
CA ARG A 160 -1.63 -18.37 4.83
C ARG A 160 -1.69 -16.87 4.49
N SER A 161 -0.72 -16.37 3.73
CA SER A 161 -0.68 -14.97 3.29
C SER A 161 -1.85 -14.64 2.36
N ASN A 162 -2.17 -15.52 1.41
CA ASN A 162 -3.31 -15.35 0.53
C ASN A 162 -4.64 -15.35 1.30
N SER A 163 -4.81 -16.31 2.22
CA SER A 163 -5.98 -16.38 3.10
C SER A 163 -6.14 -15.12 3.96
N LEU A 164 -5.02 -14.57 4.45
CA LEU A 164 -5.02 -13.30 5.17
C LEU A 164 -5.50 -12.15 4.28
N SER A 165 -5.04 -12.05 3.03
CA SER A 165 -5.45 -10.97 2.12
C SER A 165 -6.96 -10.99 1.82
N VAL A 166 -7.51 -12.17 1.55
CA VAL A 166 -8.96 -12.36 1.37
C VAL A 166 -9.71 -11.94 2.62
N LYS A 167 -9.27 -12.38 3.80
CA LYS A 167 -9.89 -12.00 5.09
C LYS A 167 -9.85 -10.49 5.32
N LEU A 168 -8.70 -9.85 5.11
CA LEU A 168 -8.54 -8.39 5.27
C LEU A 168 -9.49 -7.64 4.34
N SER A 169 -9.56 -8.05 3.07
CA SER A 169 -10.46 -7.43 2.08
C SER A 169 -11.92 -7.54 2.50
N ARG A 170 -12.35 -8.73 2.98
CA ARG A 170 -13.70 -8.96 3.49
C ARG A 170 -14.01 -8.12 4.72
N ASP A 171 -13.10 -8.12 5.71
CA ASP A 171 -13.27 -7.35 6.94
C ASP A 171 -13.37 -5.84 6.64
N ILE A 172 -12.54 -5.33 5.72
CA ILE A 172 -12.56 -3.92 5.30
C ILE A 172 -13.87 -3.56 4.59
N LEU A 173 -14.31 -4.37 3.62
CA LEU A 173 -15.56 -4.12 2.89
C LEU A 173 -16.78 -4.16 3.83
N SER A 174 -16.74 -5.00 4.86
CA SER A 174 -17.83 -5.14 5.83
C SER A 174 -18.13 -3.89 6.66
N PHE A 175 -17.23 -2.88 6.67
CA PHE A 175 -17.50 -1.61 7.34
C PHE A 175 -18.63 -0.79 6.72
N HIS A 176 -19.06 -1.10 5.49
CA HIS A 176 -20.07 -0.32 4.76
C HIS A 176 -20.89 -1.07 3.73
N ILE A 177 -20.48 -2.29 3.37
CA ILE A 177 -21.28 -3.17 2.52
C ILE A 177 -21.94 -4.19 3.44
N GLU A 178 -23.27 -4.31 3.38
CA GLU A 178 -24.03 -5.32 4.11
C GLU A 178 -24.21 -6.63 3.31
N ASP A 179 -24.22 -6.53 1.97
CA ASP A 179 -24.39 -7.69 1.10
C ASP A 179 -23.14 -8.59 1.09
N GLY A 180 -23.24 -9.71 1.80
CA GLY A 180 -22.18 -10.71 1.88
C GLY A 180 -21.77 -11.32 0.53
N ALA A 181 -22.68 -11.38 -0.46
CA ALA A 181 -22.37 -11.87 -1.79
C ALA A 181 -21.53 -10.85 -2.57
N ALA A 182 -21.85 -9.57 -2.46
CA ALA A 182 -21.04 -8.49 -3.02
C ALA A 182 -19.63 -8.46 -2.40
N ILE A 183 -19.52 -8.58 -1.07
CA ILE A 183 -18.22 -8.66 -0.37
C ILE A 183 -17.38 -9.82 -0.90
N GLU A 184 -17.97 -11.01 -1.01
CA GLU A 184 -17.24 -12.19 -1.51
C GLU A 184 -16.81 -11.99 -2.97
N LYS A 185 -17.70 -11.48 -3.83
CA LYS A 185 -17.38 -11.21 -5.23
C LYS A 185 -16.19 -10.23 -5.36
N ILE A 186 -16.26 -9.08 -4.68
CA ILE A 186 -15.22 -8.04 -4.77
C ILE A 186 -13.90 -8.54 -4.22
N SER A 187 -13.91 -9.13 -3.02
CA SER A 187 -12.70 -9.64 -2.38
C SER A 187 -12.05 -10.76 -3.20
N HIS A 188 -12.84 -11.69 -3.74
CA HIS A 188 -12.33 -12.75 -4.60
C HIS A 188 -11.75 -12.19 -5.90
N ALA A 189 -12.44 -11.25 -6.55
CA ALA A 189 -11.99 -10.63 -7.79
C ALA A 189 -10.61 -9.98 -7.65
N LEU A 190 -10.42 -9.14 -6.61
CA LEU A 190 -9.18 -8.41 -6.38
C LEU A 190 -8.01 -9.30 -5.94
N ASN A 191 -8.29 -10.52 -5.47
CA ASN A 191 -7.27 -11.50 -5.08
C ASN A 191 -6.95 -12.53 -6.18
N THR A 192 -7.76 -12.69 -7.22
CA THR A 192 -7.64 -13.84 -8.14
C THR A 192 -7.84 -13.55 -9.63
N TRP A 193 -8.64 -12.55 -10.01
CA TRP A 193 -9.02 -12.38 -11.43
C TRP A 193 -7.88 -11.86 -12.29
N TYR A 194 -6.95 -11.12 -11.70
CA TYR A 194 -5.93 -10.40 -12.43
C TYR A 194 -4.67 -11.26 -12.66
N PRO A 195 -4.04 -11.17 -13.85
CA PRO A 195 -2.90 -12.01 -14.21
C PRO A 195 -1.57 -11.55 -13.60
N SER A 196 -1.55 -10.37 -12.98
CA SER A 196 -0.37 -9.76 -12.38
C SER A 196 -0.77 -8.93 -11.18
N HIS A 197 0.06 -8.95 -10.12
CA HIS A 197 -0.11 -8.09 -8.96
C HIS A 197 -0.12 -6.60 -9.32
N SER A 198 0.62 -6.23 -10.37
CA SER A 198 0.73 -4.85 -10.88
C SER A 198 -0.23 -4.56 -12.03
N TYR A 199 -1.21 -5.43 -12.29
CA TYR A 199 -2.22 -5.16 -13.31
C TYR A 199 -3.02 -3.89 -12.94
N PRO A 200 -3.10 -2.89 -13.82
CA PRO A 200 -3.79 -1.64 -13.53
C PRO A 200 -5.30 -1.84 -13.63
N ILE A 201 -5.99 -1.78 -12.50
CA ILE A 201 -7.45 -1.82 -12.42
C ILE A 201 -7.96 -0.38 -12.59
N ILE A 202 -8.32 -0.04 -13.82
CA ILE A 202 -8.82 1.29 -14.18
C ILE A 202 -10.29 1.46 -13.77
N LEU A 203 -10.83 2.70 -13.86
CA LEU A 203 -12.20 3.03 -13.44
C LEU A 203 -13.26 2.04 -13.94
N ARG A 204 -13.23 1.70 -15.23
CA ARG A 204 -14.19 0.76 -15.84
C ARG A 204 -14.11 -0.64 -15.20
N GLU A 205 -12.92 -1.09 -14.84
CA GLU A 205 -12.73 -2.40 -14.20
C GLU A 205 -13.12 -2.38 -12.73
N ALA A 206 -12.81 -1.29 -12.02
CA ALA A 206 -13.29 -1.08 -10.65
C ALA A 206 -14.82 -1.17 -10.57
N GLN A 207 -15.52 -0.52 -11.51
CA GLN A 207 -16.97 -0.63 -11.66
C GLN A 207 -17.43 -2.05 -12.00
N ALA A 208 -16.75 -2.76 -12.90
CA ALA A 208 -17.09 -4.13 -13.30
C ALA A 208 -16.94 -5.14 -12.15
N VAL A 209 -15.94 -4.96 -11.29
CA VAL A 209 -15.76 -5.75 -10.07
C VAL A 209 -16.92 -5.54 -9.08
N GLY A 210 -17.47 -4.32 -9.04
CA GLY A 210 -18.59 -3.94 -8.17
C GLY A 210 -18.25 -2.83 -7.17
N LEU A 211 -17.13 -2.13 -7.35
CA LEU A 211 -16.78 -0.97 -6.53
C LEU A 211 -17.64 0.24 -6.94
N ASN A 212 -18.03 1.04 -5.95
CA ASN A 212 -18.71 2.32 -6.17
C ASN A 212 -17.72 3.39 -6.65
N ALA A 213 -17.22 3.24 -7.88
CA ALA A 213 -16.22 4.12 -8.48
C ALA A 213 -16.85 5.05 -9.52
N VAL A 214 -16.51 6.34 -9.43
CA VAL A 214 -16.97 7.40 -10.34
C VAL A 214 -15.78 8.21 -10.86
N GLU A 215 -15.98 8.87 -11.99
CA GLU A 215 -14.99 9.77 -12.58
C GLU A 215 -14.84 11.05 -11.74
N MET A 216 -13.61 11.52 -11.60
CA MET A 216 -13.28 12.78 -10.95
C MET A 216 -13.54 13.96 -11.88
N ASP A 217 -14.13 15.04 -11.37
CA ASP A 217 -14.26 16.28 -12.13
C ASP A 217 -12.89 16.95 -12.34
N SER A 218 -12.75 17.70 -13.43
CA SER A 218 -11.47 18.31 -13.82
C SER A 218 -10.92 19.30 -12.80
N GLU A 219 -11.79 20.10 -12.16
CA GLU A 219 -11.36 21.10 -11.17
C GLU A 219 -10.72 20.41 -9.94
N THR A 220 -11.38 19.38 -9.41
CA THR A 220 -10.82 18.58 -8.30
C THR A 220 -9.56 17.85 -8.73
N HIS A 221 -9.52 17.31 -9.95
CA HIS A 221 -8.35 16.60 -10.46
C HIS A 221 -7.12 17.50 -10.54
N ASP A 222 -7.26 18.69 -11.13
CA ASP A 222 -6.16 19.65 -11.29
C ASP A 222 -5.59 20.07 -9.93
N LEU A 223 -6.45 20.38 -8.95
CA LEU A 223 -6.02 20.72 -7.59
C LEU A 223 -5.28 19.58 -6.88
N LEU A 224 -5.69 18.33 -7.10
CA LEU A 224 -4.99 17.17 -6.53
C LEU A 224 -3.66 16.89 -7.23
N LEU A 225 -3.53 17.23 -8.52
CA LEU A 225 -2.26 17.16 -9.23
C LEU A 225 -1.28 18.24 -8.75
N ASP A 226 -1.73 19.47 -8.56
CA ASP A 226 -0.92 20.55 -7.97
C ASP A 226 -0.40 20.13 -6.58
N LEU A 227 -1.30 19.57 -5.77
CA LEU A 227 -0.95 19.07 -4.45
C LEU A 227 0.07 17.90 -4.53
N ASN A 228 -0.12 16.98 -5.47
CA ASN A 228 0.83 15.90 -5.72
C ASN A 228 2.19 16.40 -6.22
N GLU A 229 2.25 17.48 -7.00
CA GLU A 229 3.51 18.09 -7.45
C GLU A 229 4.32 18.59 -6.25
N VAL A 230 3.67 19.27 -5.30
CA VAL A 230 4.30 19.73 -4.06
C VAL A 230 4.84 18.56 -3.24
N TYR A 231 4.06 17.49 -3.07
CA TYR A 231 4.54 16.30 -2.35
C TYR A 231 5.65 15.56 -3.10
N SER A 232 5.55 15.49 -4.43
CA SER A 232 6.57 14.91 -5.28
C SER A 232 7.89 15.67 -5.16
N GLU A 233 7.87 17.00 -5.08
CA GLU A 233 9.04 17.83 -4.81
C GLU A 233 9.62 17.55 -3.41
N MET A 234 8.77 17.46 -2.38
CA MET A 234 9.19 17.14 -1.01
C MET A 234 9.81 15.73 -0.90
N GLY A 235 9.26 14.76 -1.62
CA GLY A 235 9.63 13.34 -1.56
C GLY A 235 10.66 12.91 -2.60
N GLN A 236 11.33 13.87 -3.27
CA GLN A 236 12.40 13.57 -4.22
C GLN A 236 13.54 12.79 -3.55
N ARG A 237 14.28 12.05 -4.38
CA ARG A 237 15.47 11.34 -3.96
C ARG A 237 16.49 12.36 -3.41
N ALA A 238 16.85 12.20 -2.14
CA ALA A 238 17.75 13.09 -1.41
C ALA A 238 18.98 12.30 -0.91
N THR A 239 19.74 11.75 -1.87
CA THR A 239 20.97 10.99 -1.58
C THR A 239 22.21 11.83 -1.85
N THR A 240 23.13 11.86 -0.88
CA THR A 240 24.44 12.50 -1.00
C THR A 240 25.52 11.42 -0.98
N ASP A 241 26.13 11.16 -2.13
CA ASP A 241 27.25 10.22 -2.22
C ASP A 241 28.53 10.90 -1.70
N PHE A 242 29.21 10.26 -0.76
CA PHE A 242 30.52 10.70 -0.30
C PHE A 242 31.65 10.01 -1.08
N ASP A 243 31.46 8.73 -1.36
CA ASP A 243 32.32 7.91 -2.22
C ASP A 243 31.53 6.69 -2.75
N THR A 244 32.18 5.82 -3.53
CA THR A 244 31.55 4.64 -4.15
C THR A 244 30.99 3.62 -3.15
N SER A 245 31.39 3.70 -1.88
CA SER A 245 31.03 2.80 -0.80
C SER A 245 30.28 3.49 0.35
N LYS A 246 30.01 4.80 0.26
CA LYS A 246 29.36 5.54 1.33
C LYS A 246 28.44 6.65 0.80
N TYR A 247 27.20 6.67 1.28
CA TYR A 247 26.25 7.74 0.98
C TYR A 247 25.36 8.05 2.18
N HIS A 248 24.73 9.22 2.17
CA HIS A 248 23.70 9.62 3.11
C HIS A 248 22.33 9.67 2.41
N ASN A 249 21.28 9.17 3.05
CA ASN A 249 19.90 9.26 2.57
C ASN A 249 19.09 10.16 3.50
N ASN A 250 18.45 11.20 2.94
CA ASN A 250 17.62 12.16 3.64
C ASN A 250 16.16 12.25 3.11
N GLU A 251 15.68 11.21 2.42
CA GLU A 251 14.41 11.19 1.68
C GLU A 251 13.17 11.27 2.58
N ILE A 252 12.13 11.96 2.11
CA ILE A 252 10.78 11.89 2.71
C ILE A 252 10.00 10.80 2.00
N LEU A 253 9.61 9.77 2.75
CA LEU A 253 8.96 8.58 2.18
C LEU A 253 7.44 8.65 2.25
N ASN A 254 6.91 9.06 3.40
CA ASN A 254 5.47 9.08 3.67
C ASN A 254 5.06 10.47 4.13
N ILE A 255 3.93 10.97 3.64
CA ILE A 255 3.31 12.22 4.06
C ILE A 255 1.85 11.95 4.41
N ILE A 256 1.43 12.41 5.58
CA ILE A 256 0.04 12.42 6.03
C ILE A 256 -0.31 13.85 6.41
N GLU A 257 -1.31 14.43 5.80
CA GLU A 257 -1.62 15.85 5.99
C GLU A 257 -3.11 16.10 6.15
N THR A 258 -3.44 17.07 6.98
CA THR A 258 -4.74 17.73 7.00
C THR A 258 -4.54 19.23 7.20
N LYS A 259 -5.63 19.99 7.29
CA LYS A 259 -5.57 21.43 7.46
C LYS A 259 -4.71 21.81 8.67
N ASN A 260 -3.65 22.59 8.41
CA ASN A 260 -2.71 23.12 9.40
C ASN A 260 -1.85 22.09 10.14
N LEU A 261 -1.83 20.81 9.71
CA LEU A 261 -1.04 19.76 10.33
C LEU A 261 -0.51 18.79 9.27
N GLN A 262 0.80 18.67 9.17
CA GLN A 262 1.46 17.69 8.32
C GLN A 262 2.39 16.81 9.16
N LEU A 263 2.30 15.50 8.97
CA LEU A 263 3.24 14.52 9.45
C LEU A 263 3.97 13.91 8.26
N TYR A 264 5.28 13.75 8.36
CA TYR A 264 6.04 13.06 7.32
C TYR A 264 7.13 12.18 7.93
N TYR A 265 7.37 11.03 7.30
CA TYR A 265 8.48 10.14 7.67
C TYR A 265 9.69 10.48 6.81
N GLN A 266 10.79 10.84 7.47
CA GLN A 266 12.05 11.15 6.83
C GLN A 266 13.06 10.07 7.17
N VAL A 267 13.66 9.47 6.14
CA VAL A 267 14.91 8.73 6.28
C VAL A 267 16.01 9.76 6.53
N ASP A 268 16.87 9.51 7.50
CA ASP A 268 18.03 10.35 7.83
C ASP A 268 19.11 9.38 8.31
N LYS A 269 19.87 8.85 7.36
CA LYS A 269 20.68 7.65 7.59
C LYS A 269 21.90 7.59 6.69
N ASP A 270 23.03 7.21 7.27
CA ASP A 270 24.24 6.88 6.53
C ASP A 270 24.24 5.41 6.10
N TRP A 271 24.78 5.16 4.92
CA TRP A 271 24.97 3.83 4.38
C TRP A 271 26.43 3.62 4.02
N GLN A 272 26.98 2.49 4.44
CA GLN A 272 28.34 2.07 4.11
C GLN A 272 28.31 0.65 3.54
N TYR A 273 28.95 0.45 2.39
CA TYR A 273 29.14 -0.86 1.80
C TYR A 273 30.31 -1.57 2.48
N ILE A 274 30.05 -2.77 3.01
CA ILE A 274 31.06 -3.61 3.67
C ILE A 274 31.47 -4.69 2.66
N THR A 275 32.66 -4.55 2.08
CA THR A 275 33.15 -5.38 0.98
C THR A 275 33.25 -6.86 1.38
N GLU A 276 33.73 -7.14 2.59
CA GLU A 276 33.90 -8.50 3.11
C GLU A 276 32.57 -9.23 3.28
N GLU A 277 31.51 -8.51 3.64
CA GLU A 277 30.17 -9.04 3.85
C GLU A 277 29.28 -8.91 2.60
N ARG A 278 29.78 -8.23 1.55
CA ARG A 278 29.08 -7.92 0.29
C ARG A 278 27.69 -7.35 0.51
N ARG A 279 27.56 -6.43 1.48
CA ARG A 279 26.27 -5.80 1.82
C ARG A 279 26.42 -4.36 2.27
N TRP A 280 25.35 -3.59 2.08
CA TRP A 280 25.19 -2.28 2.69
C TRP A 280 24.81 -2.41 4.17
N LYS A 281 25.46 -1.61 5.00
CA LYS A 281 25.18 -1.48 6.43
C LYS A 281 24.75 -0.05 6.73
N GLY A 282 23.62 0.06 7.42
CA GLY A 282 23.12 1.33 7.93
C GLY A 282 23.89 1.81 9.15
N LEU A 283 24.18 3.11 9.21
CA LEU A 283 24.86 3.81 10.29
C LEU A 283 24.12 5.12 10.60
N ASN A 284 24.29 5.66 11.82
CA ASN A 284 23.77 6.98 12.23
C ASN A 284 22.28 7.22 11.92
N ASP A 285 21.44 6.22 12.15
CA ASP A 285 20.02 6.25 11.80
C ASP A 285 19.23 7.21 12.71
N ASN A 286 18.92 8.40 12.19
CA ASN A 286 18.10 9.43 12.80
C ASN A 286 16.70 9.54 12.16
N SER A 287 16.35 8.53 11.35
CA SER A 287 15.09 8.45 10.63
C SER A 287 13.91 8.49 11.60
N GLY A 288 12.82 9.12 11.18
CA GLY A 288 11.64 9.20 12.02
C GLY A 288 10.60 10.18 11.54
N TRP A 289 9.47 10.17 12.23
CA TRP A 289 8.38 11.07 11.95
C TRP A 289 8.70 12.50 12.40
N ARG A 290 8.34 13.44 11.55
CA ARG A 290 8.42 14.89 11.79
C ARG A 290 7.01 15.45 11.73
N LYS A 291 6.76 16.50 12.51
CA LYS A 291 5.48 17.20 12.59
C LYS A 291 5.68 18.66 12.23
N LEU A 292 4.84 19.14 11.32
CA LEU A 292 4.70 20.55 10.98
C LEU A 292 3.30 21.02 11.38
N GLU A 293 3.23 22.09 12.16
CA GLU A 293 1.97 22.70 12.58
C GLU A 293 1.93 24.17 12.18
N LEU A 294 0.86 24.57 11.51
CA LEU A 294 0.59 25.96 11.17
C LEU A 294 -0.34 26.58 12.22
N GLU A 295 0.20 27.51 13.00
CA GLU A 295 -0.56 28.25 14.01
C GLU A 295 -0.34 29.76 13.83
N LYS A 296 -1.44 30.51 13.68
CA LYS A 296 -1.40 31.99 13.52
C LYS A 296 -0.42 32.45 12.42
N GLY A 297 -0.35 31.70 11.32
CA GLY A 297 0.53 31.99 10.17
C GLY A 297 2.00 31.61 10.37
N LYS A 298 2.37 30.94 11.47
CA LYS A 298 3.72 30.44 11.71
C LYS A 298 3.76 28.92 11.67
N VAL A 299 4.73 28.38 10.94
CA VAL A 299 5.00 26.94 10.92
C VAL A 299 5.97 26.60 12.04
N SER A 300 5.58 25.66 12.89
CA SER A 300 6.46 25.06 13.91
C SER A 300 6.81 23.63 13.49
N LYS A 301 8.09 23.26 13.65
CA LYS A 301 8.60 21.92 13.33
C LYS A 301 9.02 21.20 14.60
N SER A 302 8.56 19.96 14.78
CA SER A 302 8.93 19.10 15.91
C SER A 302 9.11 17.65 15.47
N ARG A 303 9.67 16.81 16.36
CA ARG A 303 9.70 15.36 16.15
C ARG A 303 8.39 14.74 16.64
N PHE A 304 7.84 13.82 15.85
CA PHE A 304 6.72 12.99 16.28
C PHE A 304 7.27 11.61 16.64
N HIS A 305 7.17 11.25 17.92
CA HIS A 305 7.75 10.01 18.43
C HIS A 305 6.73 8.88 18.34
N ILE A 306 7.01 7.91 17.47
CA ILE A 306 6.28 6.64 17.35
C ILE A 306 7.29 5.55 17.65
N SER A 307 7.01 4.72 18.67
CA SER A 307 7.85 3.60 19.11
C SER A 307 7.55 2.32 18.34
#